data_AF-A0A543JAI9-F1
#
_entry.id   AF-A0A543JAI9-F1
#
_cell.length_a   1.000
_cell.length_b   1.000
_cell.length_c   1.000
_cell.angle_alpha   90.00
_cell.angle_beta   90.00
_cell.angle_gamma   90.00
#
_symmetry.space_group_name_H-M   'P 1'
#
loop_
_entity.id
_entity.type
_entity.pdbx_description
1 polymer ?
#
loop_
_entity_poly.entity_id
_entity_poly.type
_entity_poly.pdbx_seq_one_letter_code
_entity_poly.pdbx_strand_id
1 'polypeptide(L)'
;MRLKPCAAAVVIAVAVLGAPGGTATAATTHHEAESAPAVCAGSLDSNWSGYSGTGFCNADNAIGAGAQFTVAAPAAGAATVVIRFANGGTAARPADLVVNGATVRSVSFEATGAWSTWVSKTVSLTVPAGSGTIRLSPTTSAGLPNVDYLDFTQDGTPPPADALYVAVNGDDGNPGTPAAPLRTIQRGVDLAQPGYTIHVRGGTYAPTTNIQLLKNGTASRPITLRNYGNERVVVDGENMPHTPGAVGSSIPRAERGAIHIEGDHWRLIGLEVVHGPYGVFGLDVNNTVFDRLVTRDNYESGLHLQGASSDNRILDLDAHGNRDPRKNGESADGLAIKEGSGTGNVVRGARLWHNSDDGLDYWMFSSPILTENSLAWGNGFNRWNLPDFTGDGNGLKLGGNGVAADHTVRNTMTWDNAAGGVVDNNNPGRHRIERSTAWDNPKTGFQFDRSSSALTKNLSVANGTNASLGSTSTGSGNSWNLGGTWSFTSTNPATLTGPRNADGSIPSSDFLRPGNGADVGARF
;
A
#
# COMPACT_ATOMS: atom_id res chain seq x y z
N MET A 1 -8.86 -31.19 -71.38
CA MET A 1 -9.24 -30.61 -70.07
C MET A 1 -8.17 -29.60 -69.69
N ARG A 2 -8.43 -28.29 -69.89
CA ARG A 2 -7.45 -27.21 -69.65
C ARG A 2 -7.55 -26.75 -68.19
N LEU A 3 -6.50 -26.93 -67.40
CA LEU A 3 -6.39 -26.39 -66.03
C LEU A 3 -5.56 -25.10 -66.07
N LYS A 4 -6.15 -24.01 -65.57
CA LYS A 4 -5.52 -22.70 -65.36
C LYS A 4 -4.84 -22.68 -63.99
N PRO A 5 -3.68 -22.01 -63.80
CA PRO A 5 -3.10 -21.80 -62.48
C PRO A 5 -3.69 -20.56 -61.79
N CYS A 6 -3.99 -20.67 -60.50
CA CYS A 6 -4.33 -19.57 -59.60
C CYS A 6 -3.07 -18.78 -59.21
N ALA A 7 -3.12 -17.46 -59.31
CA ALA A 7 -2.12 -16.56 -58.76
C ALA A 7 -2.47 -16.23 -57.30
N ALA A 8 -1.52 -16.43 -56.38
CA ALA A 8 -1.63 -15.97 -55.00
C ALA A 8 -1.06 -14.55 -54.89
N ALA A 9 -1.87 -13.61 -54.38
CA ALA A 9 -1.45 -12.24 -54.10
C ALA A 9 -0.81 -12.17 -52.70
N VAL A 10 0.42 -11.69 -52.63
CA VAL A 10 1.14 -11.38 -51.37
C VAL A 10 0.80 -9.94 -50.99
N VAL A 11 0.20 -9.75 -49.80
CA VAL A 11 -0.01 -8.42 -49.20
C VAL A 11 1.18 -8.12 -48.28
N ILE A 12 1.95 -7.08 -48.62
CA ILE A 12 3.03 -6.56 -47.77
C ILE A 12 2.44 -5.50 -46.84
N ALA A 13 2.42 -5.76 -45.53
CA ALA A 13 2.10 -4.77 -44.51
C ALA A 13 3.36 -3.93 -44.20
N VAL A 14 3.28 -2.62 -44.47
CA VAL A 14 4.31 -1.65 -44.08
C VAL A 14 4.02 -1.21 -42.64
N ALA A 15 4.91 -1.57 -41.71
CA ALA A 15 4.87 -1.07 -40.34
C ALA A 15 5.40 0.38 -40.31
N VAL A 16 4.54 1.33 -39.94
CA VAL A 16 4.94 2.70 -39.64
C VAL A 16 5.48 2.72 -38.20
N LEU A 17 6.79 2.89 -38.06
CA LEU A 17 7.45 3.15 -36.77
C LEU A 17 7.05 4.54 -36.27
N GLY A 18 6.19 4.60 -35.24
CA GLY A 18 5.89 5.83 -34.52
C GLY A 18 7.08 6.28 -33.68
N ALA A 19 7.47 7.55 -33.81
CA ALA A 19 8.49 8.16 -32.95
C ALA A 19 8.02 8.20 -31.48
N PRO A 20 8.92 8.12 -30.49
CA PRO A 20 8.56 8.25 -29.08
C PRO A 20 8.03 9.67 -28.83
N GLY A 21 6.77 9.76 -28.43
CA GLY A 21 6.13 11.03 -28.06
C GLY A 21 6.81 11.64 -26.84
N GLY A 22 7.32 12.85 -26.99
CA GLY A 22 7.72 13.69 -25.85
C GLY A 22 6.52 13.89 -24.93
N THR A 23 6.76 13.94 -23.62
CA THR A 23 5.75 14.29 -22.62
C THR A 23 5.17 15.66 -22.97
N ALA A 24 3.91 15.70 -23.37
CA ALA A 24 3.20 16.95 -23.63
C ALA A 24 3.08 17.74 -22.33
N THR A 25 3.76 18.87 -22.24
CA THR A 25 3.54 19.85 -21.17
C THR A 25 2.15 20.44 -21.34
N ALA A 26 1.40 20.56 -20.23
CA ALA A 26 0.12 21.25 -20.22
C ALA A 26 0.30 22.68 -20.77
N ALA A 27 -0.47 23.03 -21.81
CA ALA A 27 -0.37 24.35 -22.42
C ALA A 27 -1.01 25.41 -21.52
N THR A 28 -0.22 26.40 -21.11
CA THR A 28 -0.74 27.61 -20.46
C THR A 28 -1.40 28.51 -21.51
N THR A 29 -2.60 28.97 -21.22
CA THR A 29 -3.30 30.00 -21.99
C THR A 29 -3.26 31.33 -21.24
N HIS A 30 -2.84 32.39 -21.92
CA HIS A 30 -2.68 33.72 -21.35
C HIS A 30 -3.91 34.58 -21.67
N HIS A 31 -4.47 35.24 -20.66
CA HIS A 31 -5.66 36.10 -20.78
C HIS A 31 -5.39 37.48 -20.19
N GLU A 32 -5.12 38.45 -21.06
CA GLU A 32 -4.97 39.87 -20.70
C GLU A 32 -6.32 40.43 -20.21
N ALA A 33 -6.33 41.17 -19.09
CA ALA A 33 -7.56 41.65 -18.46
C ALA A 33 -8.27 42.75 -19.28
N GLU A 34 -7.53 43.44 -20.15
CA GLU A 34 -8.02 44.49 -21.04
C GLU A 34 -8.46 43.98 -22.42
N SER A 35 -8.31 42.67 -22.68
CA SER A 35 -8.66 42.07 -23.98
C SER A 35 -9.92 41.20 -23.90
N ALA A 36 -10.84 41.38 -24.85
CA ALA A 36 -12.00 40.51 -24.97
C ALA A 36 -11.55 39.05 -25.22
N PRO A 37 -12.20 38.04 -24.60
CA PRO A 37 -13.49 38.09 -23.91
C PRO A 37 -13.42 38.38 -22.40
N ALA A 38 -12.30 38.89 -21.86
CA ALA A 38 -12.26 39.33 -20.48
C ALA A 38 -13.21 40.52 -20.25
N VAL A 39 -13.76 40.62 -19.04
CA VAL A 39 -14.68 41.69 -18.64
C VAL A 39 -14.19 42.29 -17.34
N CYS A 40 -13.98 43.61 -17.34
CA CYS A 40 -13.64 44.41 -16.18
C CYS A 40 -14.86 45.23 -15.74
N ALA A 41 -15.28 45.11 -14.47
CA ALA A 41 -16.31 45.96 -13.87
C ALA A 41 -15.68 47.26 -13.35
N GLY A 42 -15.20 48.10 -14.27
CA GLY A 42 -14.52 49.36 -13.99
C GLY A 42 -13.92 49.94 -15.29
N SER A 43 -12.72 50.49 -15.21
CA SER A 43 -12.00 50.99 -16.39
C SER A 43 -10.82 50.08 -16.79
N LEU A 44 -10.44 50.19 -18.06
CA LEU A 44 -9.18 49.66 -18.57
C LEU A 44 -8.19 50.82 -18.62
N ASP A 45 -7.15 50.73 -17.81
CA ASP A 45 -6.20 51.83 -17.60
C ASP A 45 -4.80 51.43 -18.09
N SER A 46 -3.94 52.44 -18.29
CA SER A 46 -2.53 52.30 -18.70
C SER A 46 -1.61 53.30 -18.02
N ASN A 47 -2.08 53.92 -16.93
CA ASN A 47 -1.40 55.02 -16.23
C ASN A 47 -0.30 54.57 -15.25
N TRP A 48 -0.13 53.27 -15.03
CA TRP A 48 0.97 52.68 -14.25
C TRP A 48 1.89 51.89 -15.16
N SER A 49 3.21 51.95 -14.94
CA SER A 49 4.15 51.13 -15.73
C SER A 49 4.19 49.68 -15.23
N GLY A 50 4.64 48.76 -16.10
CA GLY A 50 5.00 47.37 -15.74
C GLY A 50 3.93 46.30 -15.99
N TYR A 51 2.75 46.68 -16.49
CA TYR A 51 1.70 45.76 -16.94
C TYR A 51 2.07 45.04 -18.26
N SER A 52 1.34 44.00 -18.64
CA SER A 52 1.46 43.31 -19.95
C SER A 52 0.44 43.81 -20.97
N GLY A 53 0.70 43.58 -22.25
CA GLY A 53 -0.22 44.01 -23.30
C GLY A 53 -0.33 45.54 -23.40
N THR A 54 -1.56 46.05 -23.35
CA THR A 54 -1.91 47.45 -23.63
C THR A 54 -2.49 48.20 -22.43
N GLY A 55 -2.87 47.48 -21.37
CA GLY A 55 -3.43 48.06 -20.15
C GLY A 55 -3.67 47.01 -19.07
N PHE A 56 -4.53 47.32 -18.11
CA PHE A 56 -4.93 46.40 -17.05
C PHE A 56 -6.35 46.75 -16.58
N CYS A 57 -7.02 45.82 -15.89
CA CYS A 57 -8.31 46.07 -15.27
C CYS A 57 -8.16 46.84 -13.96
N ASN A 58 -8.72 48.06 -13.92
CA ASN A 58 -8.94 48.86 -12.73
C ASN A 58 -10.44 48.79 -12.38
N ALA A 59 -10.83 47.76 -11.63
CA ALA A 59 -12.22 47.55 -11.26
C ALA A 59 -12.70 48.62 -10.24
N ASP A 60 -14.00 48.92 -10.25
CA ASP A 60 -14.59 49.87 -9.31
C ASP A 60 -14.34 49.43 -7.85
N ASN A 61 -14.16 50.40 -6.95
CA ASN A 61 -14.03 50.13 -5.52
C ASN A 61 -15.40 49.80 -4.90
N ALA A 62 -15.89 48.59 -5.15
CA ALA A 62 -17.17 48.10 -4.64
C ALA A 62 -17.17 46.58 -4.44
N ILE A 63 -18.04 46.10 -3.54
CA ILE A 63 -18.29 44.66 -3.38
C ILE A 63 -18.85 44.12 -4.69
N GLY A 64 -18.25 43.04 -5.19
CA GLY A 64 -18.65 42.39 -6.42
C GLY A 64 -18.24 43.08 -7.71
N ALA A 65 -17.56 44.24 -7.71
CA ALA A 65 -17.00 44.85 -8.92
C ALA A 65 -15.71 44.12 -9.35
N GLY A 66 -15.89 43.05 -10.12
CA GLY A 66 -14.84 42.07 -10.41
C GLY A 66 -14.23 42.12 -11.81
N ALA A 67 -13.21 41.27 -12.01
CA ALA A 67 -12.67 40.89 -13.31
C ALA A 67 -13.10 39.45 -13.64
N GLN A 68 -13.55 39.20 -14.87
CA GLN A 68 -13.98 37.88 -15.34
C GLN A 68 -13.22 37.48 -16.60
N PHE A 69 -12.73 36.25 -16.61
CA PHE A 69 -11.99 35.64 -17.72
C PHE A 69 -12.77 34.44 -18.25
N THR A 70 -12.72 34.22 -19.56
CA THR A 70 -13.28 33.02 -20.19
C THR A 70 -12.13 32.06 -20.48
N VAL A 71 -12.18 30.85 -19.92
CA VAL A 71 -11.16 29.82 -20.08
C VAL A 71 -11.74 28.60 -20.74
N ALA A 72 -10.92 27.86 -21.49
CA ALA A 72 -11.32 26.62 -22.13
C ALA A 72 -10.53 25.45 -21.53
N ALA A 73 -11.26 24.47 -21.02
CA ALA A 73 -10.71 23.27 -20.42
C ALA A 73 -10.95 22.05 -21.35
N PRO A 74 -9.94 21.44 -22.00
CA PRO A 74 -10.10 20.20 -22.77
C PRO A 74 -10.78 19.03 -22.02
N ALA A 75 -10.71 18.97 -20.68
CA ALA A 75 -11.35 17.96 -19.86
C ALA A 75 -11.90 18.55 -18.55
N ALA A 76 -12.65 17.78 -17.75
CA ALA A 76 -12.93 18.18 -16.38
C ALA A 76 -11.74 17.80 -15.50
N GLY A 77 -11.33 18.65 -14.57
CA GLY A 77 -10.19 18.34 -13.69
C GLY A 77 -9.58 19.54 -13.00
N ALA A 78 -8.43 19.32 -12.37
CA ALA A 78 -7.66 20.37 -11.75
C ALA A 78 -7.11 21.34 -12.82
N ALA A 79 -7.09 22.61 -12.46
CA ALA A 79 -6.44 23.67 -13.21
C ALA A 79 -5.71 24.59 -12.25
N THR A 80 -4.63 25.17 -12.75
CA THR A 80 -3.85 26.20 -12.08
C THR A 80 -4.12 27.54 -12.75
N VAL A 81 -4.51 28.53 -11.96
CA VAL A 81 -4.58 29.93 -12.41
C VAL A 81 -3.48 30.75 -11.76
N VAL A 82 -2.78 31.55 -12.55
CA VAL A 82 -1.83 32.55 -12.06
C VAL A 82 -2.42 33.92 -12.37
N ILE A 83 -2.67 34.70 -11.33
CA ILE A 83 -3.25 36.04 -11.42
C ILE A 83 -2.13 37.04 -11.16
N ARG A 84 -1.81 37.88 -12.14
CA ARG A 84 -0.86 38.99 -11.96
C ARG A 84 -1.62 40.25 -11.57
N PHE A 85 -1.20 40.89 -10.48
CA PHE A 85 -1.92 42.02 -9.90
C PHE A 85 -0.96 43.04 -9.25
N ALA A 86 -1.46 44.27 -9.07
CA ALA A 86 -0.80 45.32 -8.30
C ALA A 86 -1.78 45.93 -7.28
N ASN A 87 -1.35 46.03 -6.02
CA ASN A 87 -2.09 46.65 -4.93
C ASN A 87 -1.22 47.71 -4.26
N GLY A 88 -1.31 48.95 -4.73
CA GLY A 88 -0.58 50.09 -4.16
C GLY A 88 -1.19 50.65 -2.87
N GLY A 89 -2.27 50.05 -2.34
CA GLY A 89 -2.80 50.36 -1.03
C GLY A 89 -1.96 49.75 0.11
N THR A 90 -2.39 49.98 1.35
CA THR A 90 -1.72 49.45 2.55
C THR A 90 -2.40 48.22 3.15
N ALA A 91 -3.57 47.83 2.66
CA ALA A 91 -4.37 46.71 3.15
C ALA A 91 -4.63 45.68 2.04
N ALA A 92 -4.84 44.43 2.45
CA ALA A 92 -5.23 43.37 1.54
C ALA A 92 -6.62 43.62 0.94
N ARG A 93 -6.81 43.24 -0.33
CA ARG A 93 -8.08 43.29 -1.05
C ARG A 93 -8.57 41.87 -1.30
N PRO A 94 -9.46 41.29 -0.48
CA PRO A 94 -9.93 39.92 -0.67
C PRO A 94 -11.03 39.82 -1.74
N ALA A 95 -11.09 38.67 -2.40
CA ALA A 95 -12.08 38.33 -3.41
C ALA A 95 -12.47 36.85 -3.35
N ASP A 96 -13.72 36.55 -3.68
CA ASP A 96 -14.16 35.21 -4.00
C ASP A 96 -13.76 34.85 -5.43
N LEU A 97 -13.16 33.67 -5.59
CA LEU A 97 -12.92 33.06 -6.87
C LEU A 97 -14.17 32.25 -7.26
N VAL A 98 -14.79 32.64 -8.36
CA VAL A 98 -16.08 32.09 -8.82
C VAL A 98 -15.86 31.38 -10.15
N VAL A 99 -16.21 30.10 -10.23
CA VAL A 99 -16.14 29.28 -11.46
C VAL A 99 -17.56 28.99 -11.94
N ASN A 100 -17.90 29.41 -13.16
CA ASN A 100 -19.24 29.24 -13.74
C ASN A 100 -20.39 29.69 -12.80
N GLY A 101 -20.18 30.79 -12.07
CA GLY A 101 -21.16 31.35 -11.14
C GLY A 101 -21.15 30.75 -9.73
N ALA A 102 -20.40 29.69 -9.46
CA ALA A 102 -20.25 29.11 -8.13
C ALA A 102 -18.94 29.57 -7.46
N THR A 103 -19.02 30.08 -6.23
CA THR A 103 -17.83 30.38 -5.44
C THR A 103 -17.09 29.09 -5.10
N VAL A 104 -15.84 28.96 -5.54
CA VAL A 104 -15.00 27.78 -5.28
C VAL A 104 -14.06 27.97 -4.10
N ARG A 105 -13.61 29.21 -3.85
CA ARG A 105 -12.78 29.59 -2.69
C ARG A 105 -12.65 31.11 -2.57
N SER A 106 -12.25 31.60 -1.41
CA SER A 106 -11.80 32.99 -1.24
C SER A 106 -10.27 33.12 -1.41
N VAL A 107 -9.82 34.26 -1.91
CA VAL A 107 -8.41 34.60 -2.18
C VAL A 107 -8.14 36.02 -1.67
N SER A 108 -7.03 36.22 -0.95
CA SER A 108 -6.59 37.55 -0.52
C SER A 108 -5.56 38.13 -1.49
N PHE A 109 -5.62 39.42 -1.82
CA PHE A 109 -4.59 40.13 -2.58
C PHE A 109 -3.87 41.17 -1.71
N GLU A 110 -2.69 40.82 -1.22
CA GLU A 110 -1.88 41.65 -0.31
C GLU A 110 -1.35 42.92 -0.97
N ALA A 111 -0.94 43.90 -0.17
CA ALA A 111 -0.26 45.09 -0.68
C ALA A 111 1.04 44.72 -1.42
N THR A 112 1.24 45.29 -2.62
CA THR A 112 2.46 45.09 -3.42
C THR A 112 3.46 46.25 -3.27
N GLY A 113 3.10 47.28 -2.50
CA GLY A 113 3.95 48.43 -2.17
C GLY A 113 3.80 49.62 -3.11
N ALA A 114 3.44 49.40 -4.39
CA ALA A 114 3.12 50.46 -5.35
C ALA A 114 2.20 49.94 -6.46
N TRP A 115 1.42 50.83 -7.08
CA TRP A 115 0.53 50.50 -8.21
C TRP A 115 1.28 50.13 -9.50
N SER A 116 2.59 50.41 -9.57
CA SER A 116 3.50 49.96 -10.63
C SER A 116 4.30 48.69 -10.25
N THR A 117 4.05 48.11 -9.08
CA THR A 117 4.70 46.86 -8.63
C THR A 117 3.73 45.70 -8.76
N TRP A 118 4.01 44.84 -9.73
CA TRP A 118 3.16 43.72 -10.12
C TRP A 118 3.72 42.41 -9.59
N VAL A 119 2.87 41.61 -8.95
CA VAL A 119 3.21 40.27 -8.44
C VAL A 119 2.19 39.25 -8.92
N SER A 120 2.60 37.98 -8.96
CA SER A 120 1.75 36.88 -9.38
C SER A 120 1.28 36.04 -8.20
N LYS A 121 0.02 35.60 -8.23
CA LYS A 121 -0.57 34.68 -7.25
C LYS A 121 -1.09 33.44 -7.94
N THR A 122 -0.57 32.29 -7.54
CA THR A 122 -0.99 30.98 -8.07
C THR A 122 -2.10 30.40 -7.21
N VAL A 123 -3.14 29.88 -7.86
CA VAL A 123 -4.30 29.27 -7.21
C VAL A 123 -4.70 28.01 -7.98
N SER A 124 -4.82 26.88 -7.28
CA SER A 124 -5.38 25.64 -7.83
C SER A 124 -6.89 25.57 -7.58
N LEU A 125 -7.62 25.09 -8.59
CA LEU A 125 -9.08 24.94 -8.60
C LEU A 125 -9.52 23.78 -9.50
N THR A 126 -10.77 23.35 -9.38
CA THR A 126 -11.37 22.35 -10.29
C THR A 126 -12.27 23.04 -11.30
N VAL A 127 -12.13 22.70 -12.58
CA VAL A 127 -12.99 23.16 -13.68
C VAL A 127 -13.78 22.01 -14.32
N PRO A 128 -15.01 22.26 -14.80
CA PRO A 128 -15.68 21.34 -15.71
C PRO A 128 -15.01 21.37 -17.11
N ALA A 129 -15.28 20.35 -17.93
CA ALA A 129 -14.85 20.32 -19.32
C ALA A 129 -15.57 21.40 -20.15
N GLY A 130 -14.89 21.92 -21.15
CA GLY A 130 -15.41 22.91 -22.09
C GLY A 130 -15.06 24.35 -21.72
N SER A 131 -15.77 25.29 -22.36
CA SER A 131 -15.63 26.72 -22.08
C SER A 131 -16.35 27.09 -20.78
N GLY A 132 -15.72 27.89 -19.93
CA GLY A 132 -16.27 28.36 -18.67
C GLY A 132 -15.68 29.71 -18.25
N THR A 133 -16.21 30.27 -17.17
CA THR A 133 -15.76 31.56 -16.63
C THR A 133 -15.06 31.40 -15.29
N ILE A 134 -14.01 32.20 -15.09
CA ILE A 134 -13.34 32.40 -13.81
C ILE A 134 -13.46 33.88 -13.47
N ARG A 135 -14.07 34.19 -12.34
CA ARG A 135 -14.33 35.57 -11.90
C ARG A 135 -13.72 35.83 -10.54
N LEU A 136 -13.00 36.94 -10.41
CA LEU A 136 -12.53 37.50 -9.16
C LEU A 136 -13.59 38.47 -8.65
N SER A 137 -14.28 38.13 -7.57
CA SER A 137 -15.39 38.91 -7.01
C SER A 137 -14.99 39.53 -5.67
N PRO A 138 -14.62 40.83 -5.60
CA PRO A 138 -14.14 41.44 -4.36
C PRO A 138 -15.22 41.38 -3.28
N THR A 139 -14.83 41.06 -2.05
CA THR A 139 -15.75 40.87 -0.92
C THR A 139 -15.83 42.08 0.01
N THR A 140 -15.09 43.15 -0.30
CA THR A 140 -15.08 44.40 0.47
C THR A 140 -15.32 45.61 -0.43
N SER A 141 -15.71 46.73 0.18
CA SER A 141 -15.90 48.01 -0.53
C SER A 141 -14.60 48.60 -1.08
N ALA A 142 -13.44 48.05 -0.72
CA ALA A 142 -12.17 48.46 -1.31
C ALA A 142 -11.99 47.97 -2.75
N GLY A 143 -12.82 47.05 -3.26
CA GLY A 143 -12.72 46.50 -4.62
C GLY A 143 -11.53 45.56 -4.82
N LEU A 144 -11.22 45.25 -6.08
CA LEU A 144 -10.05 44.43 -6.47
C LEU A 144 -8.76 45.27 -6.47
N PRO A 145 -7.57 44.64 -6.37
CA PRO A 145 -6.35 45.27 -6.87
C PRO A 145 -6.45 45.53 -8.39
N ASN A 146 -5.49 46.25 -8.96
CA ASN A 146 -5.34 46.28 -10.42
C ASN A 146 -4.99 44.87 -10.89
N VAL A 147 -5.73 44.33 -11.85
CA VAL A 147 -5.50 42.99 -12.40
C VAL A 147 -4.96 43.11 -13.81
N ASP A 148 -3.77 42.58 -14.03
CA ASP A 148 -3.06 42.63 -15.31
C ASP A 148 -3.55 41.52 -16.24
N TYR A 149 -3.34 40.27 -15.83
CA TYR A 149 -3.73 39.09 -16.59
C TYR A 149 -4.05 37.90 -15.70
N LEU A 150 -4.65 36.89 -16.33
CA LEU A 150 -4.81 35.54 -15.79
C LEU A 150 -4.18 34.53 -16.75
N ASP A 151 -3.18 33.80 -16.28
CA ASP A 151 -2.69 32.60 -16.96
C ASP A 151 -3.48 31.40 -16.46
N PHE A 152 -4.09 30.67 -17.39
CA PHE A 152 -4.82 29.44 -17.12
C PHE A 152 -4.06 28.26 -17.69
N THR A 153 -3.61 27.37 -16.80
CA THR A 153 -3.04 26.08 -17.17
C THR A 153 -4.00 25.01 -16.69
N GLN A 154 -4.68 24.35 -17.63
CA GLN A 154 -5.30 23.08 -17.29
C GLN A 154 -4.21 22.01 -17.36
N ASP A 155 -4.02 21.29 -16.26
CA ASP A 155 -3.22 20.07 -16.27
C ASP A 155 -3.94 19.08 -17.19
N GLY A 156 -3.49 19.04 -18.45
CA GLY A 156 -4.20 18.47 -19.60
C GLY A 156 -4.32 16.95 -19.61
N THR A 157 -4.24 16.31 -18.46
CA THR A 157 -4.52 14.90 -18.30
C THR A 157 -5.17 14.70 -16.95
N PRO A 158 -6.41 14.17 -16.88
CA PRO A 158 -6.79 13.33 -15.76
C PRO A 158 -5.62 12.37 -15.49
N PRO A 159 -5.39 11.91 -14.25
CA PRO A 159 -4.62 10.69 -14.05
C PRO A 159 -4.99 9.68 -15.16
N PRO A 160 -4.04 8.90 -15.72
CA PRO A 160 -4.42 7.82 -16.64
C PRO A 160 -5.65 7.15 -16.08
N ALA A 161 -6.68 6.84 -16.88
CA ALA A 161 -8.04 6.60 -16.39
C ALA A 161 -8.16 5.61 -15.20
N ASP A 162 -7.10 4.84 -14.95
CA ASP A 162 -6.90 3.92 -13.84
C ASP A 162 -5.55 4.10 -13.07
N ALA A 163 -4.98 5.30 -12.88
CA ALA A 163 -3.70 5.48 -12.15
C ALA A 163 -3.55 6.80 -11.36
N LEU A 164 -3.33 6.73 -10.04
CA LEU A 164 -3.08 7.88 -9.16
C LEU A 164 -1.63 7.86 -8.65
N TYR A 165 -1.07 9.03 -8.35
CA TYR A 165 0.29 9.18 -7.83
C TYR A 165 0.28 9.89 -6.48
N VAL A 166 0.99 9.33 -5.51
CA VAL A 166 1.13 9.86 -4.15
C VAL A 166 2.62 10.09 -3.86
N ALA A 167 3.01 11.23 -3.32
CA ALA A 167 4.39 11.55 -2.96
C ALA A 167 4.46 12.31 -1.63
N VAL A 168 5.52 12.11 -0.85
CA VAL A 168 5.70 12.80 0.46
C VAL A 168 5.72 14.33 0.34
N ASN A 169 6.13 14.86 -0.82
CA ASN A 169 6.15 16.29 -1.15
C ASN A 169 4.97 16.72 -2.04
N GLY A 170 3.93 15.88 -2.16
CA GLY A 170 2.70 16.20 -2.89
C GLY A 170 1.75 17.12 -2.12
N ASP A 171 0.58 17.36 -2.69
CA ASP A 171 -0.52 18.14 -2.10
C ASP A 171 -1.85 17.40 -2.34
N ASP A 172 -2.73 17.27 -1.34
CA ASP A 172 -4.00 16.53 -1.49
C ASP A 172 -5.05 17.26 -2.35
N GLY A 173 -4.80 18.54 -2.66
CA GLY A 173 -5.52 19.33 -3.66
C GLY A 173 -5.04 19.08 -5.10
N ASN A 174 -3.92 18.38 -5.30
CA ASN A 174 -3.43 18.02 -6.63
C ASN A 174 -4.32 16.96 -7.31
N PRO A 175 -4.26 16.84 -8.66
CA PRO A 175 -5.02 15.82 -9.41
C PRO A 175 -4.49 14.39 -9.23
N GLY A 176 -3.30 14.20 -8.62
CA GLY A 176 -2.70 12.88 -8.44
C GLY A 176 -2.05 12.33 -9.71
N THR A 177 -1.43 13.20 -10.51
CA THR A 177 -0.61 12.84 -11.67
C THR A 177 0.87 12.73 -11.27
N PRO A 178 1.77 12.17 -12.11
CA PRO A 178 3.20 12.14 -11.79
C PRO A 178 3.81 13.52 -11.53
N ALA A 179 3.33 14.56 -12.25
CA ALA A 179 3.83 15.94 -12.13
C ALA A 179 3.22 16.70 -10.95
N ALA A 180 1.98 16.36 -10.57
CA ALA A 180 1.27 16.93 -9.42
C ALA A 180 0.67 15.78 -8.58
N PRO A 181 1.49 15.10 -7.76
CA PRO A 181 1.05 13.97 -6.96
C PRO A 181 0.24 14.41 -5.74
N LEU A 182 -0.64 13.52 -5.28
CA LEU A 182 -1.31 13.64 -3.98
C LEU A 182 -0.28 13.56 -2.86
N ARG A 183 -0.60 14.12 -1.68
CA ARG A 183 0.29 14.05 -0.52
C ARG A 183 0.11 12.76 0.27
N THR A 184 -1.13 12.37 0.51
CA THR A 184 -1.46 11.26 1.41
C THR A 184 -1.93 10.03 0.66
N ILE A 185 -1.58 8.85 1.20
CA ILE A 185 -2.06 7.58 0.67
C ILE A 185 -3.58 7.48 0.82
N GLN A 186 -4.14 7.94 1.96
CA GLN A 186 -5.59 7.96 2.17
C GLN A 186 -6.31 8.74 1.07
N ARG A 187 -5.81 9.90 0.67
CA ARG A 187 -6.42 10.66 -0.44
C ARG A 187 -6.42 9.88 -1.75
N GLY A 188 -5.35 9.15 -2.03
CA GLY A 188 -5.28 8.23 -3.17
C GLY A 188 -6.33 7.12 -3.07
N VAL A 189 -6.49 6.52 -1.88
CA VAL A 189 -7.52 5.53 -1.60
C VAL A 189 -8.91 6.11 -1.81
N ASP A 190 -9.21 7.31 -1.30
CA ASP A 190 -10.52 7.97 -1.42
C ASP A 190 -10.93 8.22 -2.88
N LEU A 191 -9.97 8.58 -3.74
CA LEU A 191 -10.20 8.86 -5.15
C LEU A 191 -10.28 7.60 -6.02
N ALA A 192 -9.62 6.50 -5.61
CA ALA A 192 -9.54 5.29 -6.42
C ALA A 192 -10.90 4.65 -6.74
N GLN A 193 -11.08 4.18 -7.97
CA GLN A 193 -12.22 3.37 -8.41
C GLN A 193 -11.74 1.96 -8.80
N PRO A 194 -12.63 0.95 -8.91
CA PRO A 194 -12.24 -0.37 -9.43
C PRO A 194 -11.40 -0.28 -10.71
N GLY A 195 -10.21 -0.88 -10.68
CA GLY A 195 -9.22 -0.86 -11.77
C GLY A 195 -8.06 0.09 -11.53
N TYR A 196 -8.19 1.06 -10.60
CA TYR A 196 -7.17 2.06 -10.36
C TYR A 196 -5.90 1.45 -9.74
N THR A 197 -4.75 2.02 -10.12
CA THR A 197 -3.47 1.79 -9.48
C THR A 197 -2.99 3.07 -8.79
N ILE A 198 -2.88 3.04 -7.47
CA ILE A 198 -2.27 4.09 -6.66
C ILE A 198 -0.76 3.79 -6.58
N HIS A 199 0.03 4.57 -7.31
CA HIS A 199 1.49 4.57 -7.29
C HIS A 199 2.01 5.48 -6.18
N VAL A 200 2.65 4.91 -5.18
CA VAL A 200 3.23 5.62 -4.04
C VAL A 200 4.73 5.80 -4.29
N ARG A 201 5.19 7.05 -4.34
CA ARG A 201 6.60 7.40 -4.49
C ARG A 201 7.37 7.08 -3.20
N GLY A 202 8.67 6.83 -3.33
CA GLY A 202 9.54 6.50 -2.22
C GLY A 202 9.58 7.60 -1.17
N GLY A 203 9.61 7.19 0.09
CA GLY A 203 9.55 8.10 1.23
C GLY A 203 8.93 7.44 2.45
N THR A 204 8.93 8.19 3.56
CA THR A 204 8.24 7.80 4.80
C THR A 204 6.95 8.60 4.92
N TYR A 205 5.83 7.88 5.01
CA TYR A 205 4.49 8.42 5.20
C TYR A 205 4.09 8.15 6.65
N ALA A 206 3.92 9.21 7.45
CA ALA A 206 3.66 9.11 8.88
C ALA A 206 2.26 9.69 9.24
N PRO A 207 1.16 9.01 8.83
CA PRO A 207 -0.19 9.50 9.08
C PRO A 207 -0.54 9.42 10.58
N THR A 208 -1.44 10.31 11.03
CA THR A 208 -1.93 10.35 12.42
C THR A 208 -3.12 9.42 12.68
N THR A 209 -3.63 8.78 11.63
CA THR A 209 -4.73 7.81 11.67
C THR A 209 -4.49 6.72 10.62
N ASN A 210 -5.11 5.56 10.78
CA ASN A 210 -4.98 4.42 9.87
C ASN A 210 -5.37 4.78 8.44
N ILE A 211 -4.74 4.11 7.47
CA ILE A 211 -5.16 4.15 6.07
C ILE A 211 -6.31 3.15 5.89
N GLN A 212 -7.50 3.63 5.53
CA GLN A 212 -8.76 2.90 5.47
C GLN A 212 -9.10 2.45 4.05
N LEU A 213 -9.00 1.14 3.79
CA LEU A 213 -9.28 0.48 2.51
C LEU A 213 -10.65 -0.20 2.59
N LEU A 214 -11.72 0.60 2.53
CA LEU A 214 -13.10 0.15 2.73
C LEU A 214 -13.89 -0.06 1.42
N LYS A 215 -13.33 0.37 0.29
CA LYS A 215 -13.98 0.23 -1.02
C LYS A 215 -13.62 -1.10 -1.66
N ASN A 216 -14.52 -1.66 -2.45
CA ASN A 216 -14.24 -2.88 -3.20
C ASN A 216 -13.67 -2.56 -4.59
N GLY A 217 -12.68 -3.33 -5.01
CA GLY A 217 -12.44 -3.55 -6.43
C GLY A 217 -13.45 -4.55 -7.01
N THR A 218 -13.15 -5.08 -8.19
CA THR A 218 -13.87 -6.25 -8.73
C THR A 218 -12.88 -7.29 -9.23
N ALA A 219 -13.32 -8.53 -9.44
CA ALA A 219 -12.49 -9.59 -9.99
C ALA A 219 -11.79 -9.20 -11.31
N SER A 220 -12.47 -8.43 -12.18
CA SER A 220 -11.90 -7.95 -13.45
C SER A 220 -11.15 -6.62 -13.33
N ARG A 221 -11.43 -5.84 -12.28
CA ARG A 221 -10.86 -4.50 -12.05
C ARG A 221 -10.52 -4.31 -10.57
N PRO A 222 -9.49 -5.00 -10.06
CA PRO A 222 -9.05 -4.81 -8.68
C PRO A 222 -8.45 -3.42 -8.48
N ILE A 223 -8.47 -2.91 -7.25
CA ILE A 223 -7.75 -1.68 -6.89
C ILE A 223 -6.35 -2.06 -6.42
N THR A 224 -5.32 -1.41 -6.97
CA THR A 224 -3.92 -1.69 -6.63
C THR A 224 -3.34 -0.51 -5.86
N LEU A 225 -2.78 -0.75 -4.68
CA LEU A 225 -1.94 0.18 -3.94
C LEU A 225 -0.50 -0.36 -3.98
N ARG A 226 0.42 0.38 -4.60
CA ARG A 226 1.78 -0.11 -4.80
C ARG A 226 2.85 0.95 -4.73
N ASN A 227 4.08 0.55 -4.45
CA ASN A 227 5.22 1.40 -4.69
C ASN A 227 5.40 1.74 -6.18
N TYR A 228 5.96 2.91 -6.46
CA TYR A 228 6.33 3.34 -7.81
C TYR A 228 7.64 2.68 -8.23
N GLY A 229 7.60 1.81 -9.23
CA GLY A 229 8.77 1.05 -9.66
C GLY A 229 9.29 0.14 -8.54
N ASN A 230 10.53 0.37 -8.12
CA ASN A 230 11.19 -0.28 -6.99
C ASN A 230 11.53 0.71 -5.85
N GLU A 231 10.93 1.91 -5.87
CA GLU A 231 11.12 2.89 -4.81
C GLU A 231 10.65 2.32 -3.47
N ARG A 232 11.38 2.64 -2.39
CA ARG A 232 11.07 2.16 -1.03
C ARG A 232 10.03 3.08 -0.38
N VAL A 233 8.86 2.52 -0.10
CA VAL A 233 7.74 3.21 0.56
C VAL A 233 7.59 2.69 1.98
N VAL A 234 7.73 3.56 2.97
CA VAL A 234 7.51 3.23 4.39
C VAL A 234 6.24 3.91 4.86
N VAL A 235 5.29 3.15 5.38
CA VAL A 235 4.16 3.63 6.17
C VAL A 235 4.54 3.49 7.63
N ASP A 236 4.73 4.62 8.31
CA ASP A 236 5.13 4.69 9.71
C ASP A 236 3.93 5.04 10.59
N GLY A 237 3.45 4.05 11.35
CA GLY A 237 2.27 4.16 12.19
C GLY A 237 2.51 4.86 13.53
N GLU A 238 3.74 5.27 13.86
CA GLU A 238 4.12 5.79 15.19
C GLU A 238 3.23 6.95 15.67
N ASN A 239 2.66 7.74 14.74
CA ASN A 239 1.77 8.86 15.06
C ASN A 239 0.29 8.49 15.25
N MET A 240 -0.08 7.21 15.15
CA MET A 240 -1.46 6.73 15.27
C MET A 240 -1.86 6.48 16.73
N PRO A 241 -3.17 6.48 17.04
CA PRO A 241 -3.67 6.02 18.33
C PRO A 241 -3.23 4.57 18.63
N HIS A 242 -3.07 4.26 19.92
CA HIS A 242 -2.75 2.91 20.41
C HIS A 242 -1.43 2.33 19.87
N THR A 243 -0.43 3.19 19.70
CA THR A 243 0.86 2.86 19.10
C THR A 243 2.03 3.30 19.99
N PRO A 244 2.58 2.43 20.86
CA PRO A 244 1.96 1.20 21.35
C PRO A 244 0.76 1.47 22.27
N GLY A 245 -0.16 0.51 22.35
CA GLY A 245 -1.23 0.52 23.35
C GLY A 245 -0.69 0.32 24.77
N ALA A 246 -1.42 0.81 25.77
CA ALA A 246 -1.09 0.55 27.18
C ALA A 246 -1.25 -0.94 27.52
N VAL A 247 -0.49 -1.45 28.49
CA VAL A 247 -0.59 -2.84 28.98
C VAL A 247 -2.03 -3.16 29.37
N GLY A 248 -2.55 -4.28 28.87
CA GLY A 248 -3.92 -4.76 29.09
C GLY A 248 -5.01 -4.03 28.30
N SER A 249 -4.66 -3.00 27.51
CA SER A 249 -5.63 -2.27 26.69
C SER A 249 -6.11 -3.07 25.47
N SER A 250 -7.32 -2.76 25.01
CA SER A 250 -7.83 -3.17 23.70
C SER A 250 -7.72 -2.02 22.69
N ILE A 251 -7.56 -2.39 21.41
CA ILE A 251 -7.54 -1.43 20.30
C ILE A 251 -8.92 -1.49 19.62
N PRO A 252 -9.63 -0.35 19.48
CA PRO A 252 -10.88 -0.29 18.74
C PRO A 252 -10.71 -0.85 17.33
N ARG A 253 -11.68 -1.64 16.84
CA ARG A 253 -11.60 -2.31 15.53
C ARG A 253 -11.18 -1.36 14.41
N ALA A 254 -11.85 -0.20 14.30
CA ALA A 254 -11.61 0.77 13.24
C ALA A 254 -10.20 1.40 13.28
N GLU A 255 -9.49 1.25 14.40
CA GLU A 255 -8.15 1.80 14.64
C GLU A 255 -7.06 0.72 14.57
N ARG A 256 -7.40 -0.53 14.27
CA ARG A 256 -6.41 -1.60 14.08
C ARG A 256 -5.74 -1.49 12.71
N GLY A 257 -4.42 -1.67 12.69
CA GLY A 257 -3.60 -1.74 11.47
C GLY A 257 -3.23 -0.38 10.91
N ALA A 258 -1.93 -0.07 10.77
CA ALA A 258 -1.50 1.13 10.06
C ALA A 258 -2.14 1.21 8.65
N ILE A 259 -2.37 0.04 8.06
CA ILE A 259 -3.35 -0.18 6.99
C ILE A 259 -4.50 -1.02 7.54
N HIS A 260 -5.71 -0.48 7.48
CA HIS A 260 -6.96 -1.15 7.83
C HIS A 260 -7.72 -1.49 6.55
N ILE A 261 -8.10 -2.75 6.36
CA ILE A 261 -8.77 -3.21 5.13
C ILE A 261 -10.01 -4.05 5.44
N GLU A 262 -11.13 -3.64 4.85
CA GLU A 262 -12.39 -4.41 4.85
C GLU A 262 -12.96 -4.53 3.42
N GLY A 263 -12.32 -3.88 2.44
CA GLY A 263 -12.69 -3.99 1.04
C GLY A 263 -12.10 -5.22 0.36
N ASP A 264 -12.85 -5.74 -0.61
CA ASP A 264 -12.46 -6.89 -1.43
C ASP A 264 -11.69 -6.49 -2.70
N HIS A 265 -11.01 -7.46 -3.30
CA HIS A 265 -10.31 -7.31 -4.60
C HIS A 265 -9.25 -6.20 -4.60
N TRP A 266 -8.49 -6.09 -3.51
CA TRP A 266 -7.32 -5.23 -3.44
C TRP A 266 -6.04 -5.93 -3.88
N ARG A 267 -5.04 -5.15 -4.26
CA ARG A 267 -3.65 -5.59 -4.42
C ARG A 267 -2.74 -4.61 -3.70
N LEU A 268 -2.10 -5.04 -2.61
CA LEU A 268 -1.13 -4.26 -1.86
C LEU A 268 0.26 -4.79 -2.20
N ILE A 269 1.12 -3.95 -2.79
CA ILE A 269 2.36 -4.40 -3.40
C ILE A 269 3.57 -3.55 -2.98
N GLY A 270 4.62 -4.18 -2.46
CA GLY A 270 5.93 -3.53 -2.29
C GLY A 270 5.95 -2.41 -1.25
N LEU A 271 5.09 -2.48 -0.23
CA LEU A 271 5.03 -1.51 0.87
C LEU A 271 5.77 -2.05 2.09
N GLU A 272 6.47 -1.17 2.78
CA GLU A 272 6.99 -1.43 4.12
C GLU A 272 6.10 -0.74 5.15
N VAL A 273 5.66 -1.46 6.17
CA VAL A 273 4.80 -0.96 7.24
C VAL A 273 5.47 -1.18 8.58
N VAL A 274 5.63 -0.09 9.33
CA VAL A 274 6.36 -0.06 10.59
C VAL A 274 5.59 0.65 11.67
N HIS A 275 5.86 0.28 12.92
CA HIS A 275 5.33 0.94 14.10
C HIS A 275 3.80 1.13 14.06
N GLY A 276 3.05 0.25 13.41
CA GLY A 276 1.59 0.31 13.42
C GLY A 276 1.01 -0.30 14.70
N PRO A 277 -0.23 0.08 15.08
CA PRO A 277 -0.95 -0.62 16.15
C PRO A 277 -1.22 -2.09 15.79
N TYR A 278 -1.27 -2.39 14.48
CA TYR A 278 -0.89 -3.62 13.79
C TYR A 278 -0.18 -3.16 12.50
N GLY A 279 0.57 -4.00 11.78
CA GLY A 279 1.08 -3.57 10.46
C GLY A 279 -0.08 -3.41 9.47
N VAL A 280 -0.66 -4.53 9.05
CA VAL A 280 -1.89 -4.58 8.27
C VAL A 280 -2.95 -5.35 9.07
N PHE A 281 -4.14 -4.78 9.25
CA PHE A 281 -5.28 -5.48 9.84
C PHE A 281 -6.40 -5.57 8.81
N GLY A 282 -6.86 -6.79 8.54
CA GLY A 282 -7.95 -7.09 7.62
C GLY A 282 -9.08 -7.83 8.31
N LEU A 283 -10.32 -7.44 8.00
CA LEU A 283 -11.51 -8.14 8.48
C LEU A 283 -12.48 -8.38 7.33
N ASP A 284 -12.98 -9.61 7.24
CA ASP A 284 -13.90 -10.06 6.18
C ASP A 284 -13.35 -9.77 4.77
N VAL A 285 -12.03 -9.88 4.60
CA VAL A 285 -11.33 -9.49 3.37
C VAL A 285 -11.30 -10.65 2.40
N ASN A 286 -11.74 -10.43 1.16
CA ASN A 286 -11.78 -11.48 0.15
C ASN A 286 -11.05 -11.08 -1.14
N ASN A 287 -10.50 -12.10 -1.80
CA ASN A 287 -9.87 -11.97 -3.12
C ASN A 287 -8.76 -10.91 -3.18
N THR A 288 -8.06 -10.67 -2.06
CA THR A 288 -7.01 -9.65 -1.96
C THR A 288 -5.62 -10.28 -2.11
N VAL A 289 -4.72 -9.55 -2.77
CA VAL A 289 -3.32 -9.93 -2.92
C VAL A 289 -2.45 -9.01 -2.07
N PHE A 290 -1.66 -9.59 -1.18
CA PHE A 290 -0.59 -8.94 -0.43
C PHE A 290 0.73 -9.47 -1.01
N ASP A 291 1.43 -8.67 -1.81
CA ASP A 291 2.62 -9.08 -2.58
C ASP A 291 3.85 -8.28 -2.15
N ARG A 292 4.91 -8.96 -1.70
CA ARG A 292 6.20 -8.35 -1.30
C ARG A 292 6.03 -7.21 -0.31
N LEU A 293 5.16 -7.43 0.67
CA LEU A 293 5.07 -6.52 1.81
C LEU A 293 6.20 -6.80 2.80
N VAL A 294 6.66 -5.74 3.46
CA VAL A 294 7.54 -5.85 4.64
C VAL A 294 6.76 -5.29 5.82
N THR A 295 6.41 -6.11 6.81
CA THR A 295 5.73 -5.66 8.02
C THR A 295 6.67 -5.87 9.21
N ARG A 296 7.26 -4.78 9.70
CA ARG A 296 8.28 -4.89 10.74
C ARG A 296 8.13 -3.92 11.89
N ASP A 297 8.58 -4.33 13.06
CA ASP A 297 8.62 -3.48 14.25
C ASP A 297 7.26 -2.85 14.59
N ASN A 298 6.15 -3.48 14.18
CA ASN A 298 4.81 -3.06 14.55
C ASN A 298 4.52 -3.46 16.00
N TYR A 299 3.59 -2.74 16.63
CA TYR A 299 3.22 -2.93 18.03
C TYR A 299 2.12 -4.00 18.26
N GLU A 300 1.94 -4.86 17.25
CA GLU A 300 1.12 -6.06 17.22
C GLU A 300 1.49 -6.87 15.96
N SER A 301 0.73 -7.90 15.58
CA SER A 301 1.04 -8.75 14.44
C SER A 301 1.31 -7.96 13.14
N GLY A 302 2.27 -8.44 12.34
CA GLY A 302 2.71 -7.77 11.12
C GLY A 302 1.61 -7.69 10.05
N LEU A 303 1.00 -8.83 9.71
CA LEU A 303 -0.21 -8.89 8.87
C LEU A 303 -1.23 -9.77 9.58
N HIS A 304 -2.44 -9.26 9.81
CA HIS A 304 -3.49 -9.93 10.56
C HIS A 304 -4.80 -9.94 9.77
N LEU A 305 -5.33 -11.12 9.44
CA LEU A 305 -6.66 -11.29 8.84
C LEU A 305 -7.61 -11.99 9.82
N GLN A 306 -8.87 -11.53 9.88
CA GLN A 306 -9.94 -12.11 10.71
C GLN A 306 -11.26 -12.27 9.93
N GLY A 307 -12.24 -12.92 10.56
CA GLY A 307 -13.60 -13.00 10.05
C GLY A 307 -13.74 -13.89 8.82
N ALA A 308 -14.71 -13.59 7.97
CA ALA A 308 -15.03 -14.29 6.73
C ALA A 308 -14.06 -13.89 5.60
N SER A 309 -12.78 -14.25 5.77
CA SER A 309 -11.69 -13.89 4.84
C SER A 309 -11.33 -15.05 3.91
N SER A 310 -11.60 -14.93 2.61
CA SER A 310 -11.43 -16.00 1.62
C SER A 310 -10.60 -15.59 0.40
N ASP A 311 -9.98 -16.57 -0.27
CA ASP A 311 -9.27 -16.38 -1.54
C ASP A 311 -8.15 -15.32 -1.51
N ASN A 312 -7.59 -15.04 -0.34
CA ASN A 312 -6.47 -14.10 -0.20
C ASN A 312 -5.14 -14.75 -0.53
N ARG A 313 -4.24 -13.98 -1.13
CA ARG A 313 -2.89 -14.42 -1.50
C ARG A 313 -1.86 -13.57 -0.78
N ILE A 314 -1.17 -14.16 0.19
CA ILE A 314 -0.03 -13.57 0.88
C ILE A 314 1.24 -14.11 0.20
N LEU A 315 1.87 -13.28 -0.61
CA LEU A 315 2.97 -13.64 -1.49
C LEU A 315 4.23 -12.88 -1.08
N ASP A 316 5.32 -13.61 -0.85
CA ASP A 316 6.66 -13.05 -0.62
C ASP A 316 6.71 -12.01 0.52
N LEU A 317 5.89 -12.21 1.56
CA LEU A 317 5.85 -11.39 2.77
C LEU A 317 7.12 -11.55 3.59
N ASP A 318 7.69 -10.44 4.04
CA ASP A 318 8.65 -10.39 5.14
C ASP A 318 7.98 -9.79 6.38
N ALA A 319 7.81 -10.56 7.44
CA ALA A 319 7.22 -10.07 8.68
C ALA A 319 8.14 -10.34 9.87
N HIS A 320 8.65 -9.26 10.49
CA HIS A 320 9.68 -9.42 11.50
C HIS A 320 9.78 -8.34 12.57
N GLY A 321 10.30 -8.70 13.73
CA GLY A 321 10.49 -7.74 14.81
C GLY A 321 9.18 -7.18 15.40
N ASN A 322 8.04 -7.71 14.96
CA ASN A 322 6.72 -7.32 15.45
C ASN A 322 6.58 -7.78 16.90
N ARG A 323 5.98 -6.93 17.73
CA ARG A 323 5.91 -7.11 19.19
C ARG A 323 4.67 -6.45 19.73
N ASP A 324 4.09 -6.95 20.80
CA ASP A 324 2.93 -6.32 21.43
C ASP A 324 3.23 -5.98 22.90
N PRO A 325 3.80 -4.80 23.19
CA PRO A 325 4.02 -4.36 24.58
C PRO A 325 2.71 -4.36 25.39
N ARG A 326 1.57 -4.17 24.72
CA ARG A 326 0.25 -4.13 25.34
C ARG A 326 -0.20 -5.49 25.93
N LYS A 327 0.32 -6.63 25.45
CA LYS A 327 0.07 -7.96 26.04
C LYS A 327 1.36 -8.73 26.31
N ASN A 328 2.43 -8.01 26.64
CA ASN A 328 3.71 -8.60 27.05
C ASN A 328 4.31 -9.59 26.04
N GLY A 329 4.04 -9.41 24.74
CA GLY A 329 4.62 -10.23 23.67
C GLY A 329 3.82 -11.48 23.30
N GLU A 330 2.65 -11.72 23.89
CA GLU A 330 1.79 -12.92 23.71
C GLU A 330 0.85 -12.84 22.48
N SER A 331 1.06 -11.92 21.55
CA SER A 331 0.08 -11.72 20.46
C SER A 331 0.66 -11.32 19.11
N ALA A 332 1.83 -10.68 19.08
CA ALA A 332 2.38 -10.16 17.84
C ALA A 332 3.13 -11.25 17.07
N ASP A 333 2.41 -11.87 16.14
CA ASP A 333 3.02 -12.76 15.15
C ASP A 333 3.61 -12.01 13.96
N GLY A 334 4.39 -12.71 13.14
CA GLY A 334 4.68 -12.24 11.79
C GLY A 334 3.42 -12.16 10.94
N LEU A 335 2.72 -13.30 10.82
CA LEU A 335 1.49 -13.45 10.06
C LEU A 335 0.40 -14.13 10.89
N ALA A 336 -0.74 -13.47 11.02
CA ALA A 336 -1.92 -13.96 11.69
C ALA A 336 -3.10 -14.10 10.72
N ILE A 337 -3.69 -15.28 10.61
CA ILE A 337 -5.01 -15.48 9.96
C ILE A 337 -5.86 -16.22 10.97
N LYS A 338 -6.48 -15.47 11.89
CA LYS A 338 -7.06 -15.97 13.15
C LYS A 338 -8.56 -15.67 13.21
N GLU A 339 -9.25 -16.32 14.15
CA GLU A 339 -10.61 -15.94 14.59
C GLU A 339 -11.59 -15.72 13.43
N GLY A 340 -11.84 -16.77 12.65
CA GLY A 340 -12.60 -16.63 11.42
C GLY A 340 -12.82 -17.90 10.61
N SER A 341 -13.21 -17.71 9.35
CA SER A 341 -13.42 -18.76 8.37
C SER A 341 -13.22 -18.19 6.96
N GLY A 342 -13.07 -19.07 5.98
CA GLY A 342 -12.88 -18.70 4.58
C GLY A 342 -11.86 -19.58 3.89
N THR A 343 -12.24 -20.12 2.73
CA THR A 343 -11.40 -21.06 1.97
C THR A 343 -10.53 -20.33 0.95
N GLY A 344 -9.54 -21.02 0.40
CA GLY A 344 -8.75 -20.52 -0.73
C GLY A 344 -7.62 -19.56 -0.35
N ASN A 345 -7.43 -19.28 0.94
CA ASN A 345 -6.29 -18.50 1.42
C ASN A 345 -4.97 -19.24 1.18
N VAL A 346 -3.99 -18.52 0.63
CA VAL A 346 -2.65 -19.03 0.30
C VAL A 346 -1.58 -18.13 0.89
N VAL A 347 -0.64 -18.73 1.60
CA VAL A 347 0.62 -18.13 2.05
C VAL A 347 1.76 -18.79 1.26
N ARG A 348 2.52 -17.99 0.51
CA ARG A 348 3.62 -18.50 -0.33
C ARG A 348 4.82 -17.57 -0.25
N GLY A 349 6.02 -18.12 -0.05
CA GLY A 349 7.25 -17.31 -0.08
C GLY A 349 7.45 -16.44 1.16
N ALA A 350 6.68 -16.67 2.24
CA ALA A 350 6.75 -15.82 3.43
C ALA A 350 8.02 -16.10 4.24
N ARG A 351 8.60 -15.05 4.84
CA ARG A 351 9.69 -15.13 5.83
C ARG A 351 9.25 -14.43 7.09
N LEU A 352 9.21 -15.18 8.19
CA LEU A 352 8.57 -14.77 9.44
C LEU A 352 9.54 -14.93 10.59
N TRP A 353 10.15 -13.84 11.07
CA TRP A 353 11.25 -13.97 12.02
C TRP A 353 11.30 -12.93 13.11
N HIS A 354 11.85 -13.32 14.25
CA HIS A 354 12.08 -12.42 15.37
C HIS A 354 10.82 -11.68 15.84
N ASN A 355 9.63 -12.25 15.61
CA ASN A 355 8.39 -11.75 16.19
C ASN A 355 8.29 -12.19 17.66
N SER A 356 7.57 -11.42 18.47
CA SER A 356 7.52 -11.68 19.92
C SER A 356 6.77 -12.95 20.26
N ASP A 357 5.73 -13.28 19.51
CA ASP A 357 4.93 -14.48 19.70
C ASP A 357 5.35 -15.58 18.71
N ASP A 358 4.55 -15.88 17.69
CA ASP A 358 4.89 -16.87 16.68
C ASP A 358 5.36 -16.25 15.36
N GLY A 359 5.97 -17.07 14.50
CA GLY A 359 6.18 -16.67 13.11
C GLY A 359 4.84 -16.54 12.39
N LEU A 360 4.01 -17.57 12.51
CA LEU A 360 2.69 -17.69 11.91
C LEU A 360 1.69 -18.24 12.92
N ASP A 361 0.46 -17.70 12.95
CA ASP A 361 -0.61 -18.25 13.77
C ASP A 361 -2.00 -18.23 13.09
N TYR A 362 -2.65 -19.40 13.08
CA TYR A 362 -4.01 -19.65 12.59
C TYR A 362 -5.07 -19.88 13.68
N TRP A 363 -4.81 -19.42 14.90
CA TRP A 363 -5.68 -19.55 16.07
C TRP A 363 -7.16 -19.32 15.74
N MET A 364 -7.99 -20.34 15.99
CA MET A 364 -9.44 -20.31 15.76
C MET A 364 -9.91 -20.00 14.33
N PHE A 365 -9.04 -20.12 13.31
CA PHE A 365 -9.48 -20.05 11.92
C PHE A 365 -9.94 -21.42 11.44
N SER A 366 -11.24 -21.52 11.12
CA SER A 366 -11.96 -22.78 10.93
C SER A 366 -11.95 -23.33 9.50
N SER A 367 -11.16 -22.74 8.60
CA SER A 367 -11.10 -23.13 7.19
C SER A 367 -9.67 -23.46 6.75
N PRO A 368 -9.49 -24.39 5.79
CA PRO A 368 -8.17 -24.75 5.29
C PRO A 368 -7.39 -23.57 4.73
N ILE A 369 -6.10 -23.53 5.04
CA ILE A 369 -5.13 -22.57 4.50
C ILE A 369 -3.96 -23.36 3.92
N LEU A 370 -3.49 -22.98 2.74
CA LEU A 370 -2.27 -23.51 2.15
C LEU A 370 -1.08 -22.61 2.51
N THR A 371 -0.08 -23.17 3.18
CA THR A 371 1.21 -22.53 3.44
C THR A 371 2.30 -23.28 2.67
N GLU A 372 3.05 -22.59 1.82
CA GLU A 372 4.10 -23.25 1.05
C GLU A 372 5.33 -22.38 0.80
N ASN A 373 6.47 -23.02 0.59
CA ASN A 373 7.72 -22.33 0.24
C ASN A 373 8.02 -21.17 1.20
N SER A 374 7.83 -21.39 2.51
CA SER A 374 7.93 -20.33 3.52
C SER A 374 8.95 -20.68 4.59
N LEU A 375 9.37 -19.69 5.37
CA LEU A 375 10.41 -19.79 6.39
C LEU A 375 9.94 -19.11 7.68
N ALA A 376 10.21 -19.70 8.84
CA ALA A 376 10.00 -19.06 10.13
C ALA A 376 11.12 -19.34 11.12
N TRP A 377 11.73 -18.30 11.69
CA TRP A 377 12.86 -18.51 12.61
C TRP A 377 13.00 -17.47 13.71
N GLY A 378 13.59 -17.88 14.83
CA GLY A 378 13.91 -16.96 15.92
C GLY A 378 12.68 -16.27 16.54
N ASN A 379 11.46 -16.79 16.38
CA ASN A 379 10.27 -16.20 16.98
C ASN A 379 10.19 -16.55 18.48
N GLY A 380 9.52 -15.74 19.29
CA GLY A 380 9.30 -16.03 20.72
C GLY A 380 10.35 -15.54 21.70
N PHE A 381 11.33 -14.74 21.27
CA PHE A 381 12.34 -14.19 22.19
C PHE A 381 12.04 -12.77 22.57
N ASN A 382 12.20 -12.45 23.85
CA ASN A 382 12.13 -11.09 24.35
C ASN A 382 13.35 -10.27 23.92
N ARG A 383 13.26 -9.60 22.78
CA ARG A 383 14.31 -8.72 22.23
C ARG A 383 14.16 -7.26 22.63
N TRP A 384 13.06 -6.92 23.29
CA TRP A 384 12.66 -5.53 23.57
C TRP A 384 12.58 -5.23 25.05
N ASN A 385 13.01 -6.17 25.90
CA ASN A 385 12.96 -6.05 27.36
C ASN A 385 11.54 -5.75 27.86
N LEU A 386 10.54 -6.42 27.28
CA LEU A 386 9.16 -6.34 27.75
C LEU A 386 9.06 -6.99 29.13
N PRO A 387 8.39 -6.36 30.12
CA PRO A 387 8.14 -6.97 31.41
C PRO A 387 7.19 -8.16 31.26
N ASP A 388 7.32 -9.15 32.15
CA ASP A 388 6.42 -10.31 32.23
C ASP A 388 6.17 -10.99 30.87
N PHE A 389 7.24 -11.13 30.08
CA PHE A 389 7.15 -11.59 28.69
C PHE A 389 6.58 -13.01 28.58
N THR A 390 5.56 -13.17 27.74
CA THR A 390 4.76 -14.40 27.61
C THR A 390 4.61 -14.89 26.17
N GLY A 391 5.44 -14.46 25.23
CA GLY A 391 5.41 -14.98 23.86
C GLY A 391 5.60 -16.51 23.79
N ASP A 392 4.78 -17.18 22.97
CA ASP A 392 4.75 -18.65 22.88
C ASP A 392 5.95 -19.21 22.11
N GLY A 393 6.34 -18.56 21.01
CA GLY A 393 7.59 -18.82 20.31
C GLY A 393 7.61 -20.00 19.35
N ASN A 394 6.51 -20.29 18.68
CA ASN A 394 6.47 -21.31 17.63
C ASN A 394 6.87 -20.74 16.27
N GLY A 395 7.43 -21.58 15.40
CA GLY A 395 7.59 -21.23 13.99
C GLY A 395 6.23 -21.04 13.33
N LEU A 396 5.42 -22.11 13.31
CA LEU A 396 4.07 -22.15 12.73
C LEU A 396 3.07 -22.76 13.72
N LYS A 397 2.10 -21.97 14.18
CA LYS A 397 0.97 -22.38 15.01
C LYS A 397 -0.27 -22.57 14.12
N LEU A 398 -0.69 -23.82 13.91
CA LEU A 398 -1.71 -24.17 12.89
C LEU A 398 -3.15 -24.23 13.44
N GLY A 399 -3.46 -23.50 14.50
CA GLY A 399 -4.81 -23.42 15.02
C GLY A 399 -4.88 -23.19 16.51
N GLY A 400 -5.98 -23.60 17.12
CA GLY A 400 -6.29 -23.23 18.50
C GLY A 400 -7.65 -23.67 18.98
N ASN A 401 -7.82 -23.76 20.30
CA ASN A 401 -9.12 -23.85 20.97
C ASN A 401 -10.03 -25.01 20.51
N GLY A 402 -9.49 -26.11 20.01
CA GLY A 402 -10.29 -27.25 19.54
C GLY A 402 -11.01 -26.99 18.21
N VAL A 403 -10.74 -25.89 17.53
CA VAL A 403 -11.35 -25.56 16.24
C VAL A 403 -10.68 -26.38 15.15
N ALA A 404 -11.46 -27.21 14.45
CA ALA A 404 -10.97 -28.08 13.40
C ALA A 404 -10.76 -27.30 12.08
N ALA A 405 -9.57 -27.39 11.50
CA ALA A 405 -9.29 -26.93 10.14
C ALA A 405 -8.14 -27.73 9.49
N ASP A 406 -8.33 -28.13 8.24
CA ASP A 406 -7.41 -29.03 7.53
C ASP A 406 -6.31 -28.27 6.78
N HIS A 407 -5.45 -27.54 7.51
CA HIS A 407 -4.37 -26.78 6.87
C HIS A 407 -3.35 -27.68 6.14
N THR A 408 -2.76 -27.16 5.07
CA THR A 408 -1.66 -27.80 4.36
C THR A 408 -0.40 -26.95 4.49
N VAL A 409 0.70 -27.55 4.94
CA VAL A 409 2.03 -26.94 4.98
C VAL A 409 2.96 -27.75 4.11
N ARG A 410 3.62 -27.13 3.13
CA ARG A 410 4.61 -27.83 2.31
C ARG A 410 5.85 -27.04 2.00
N ASN A 411 6.97 -27.74 1.86
CA ASN A 411 8.25 -27.14 1.49
C ASN A 411 8.60 -25.91 2.35
N THR A 412 8.44 -26.02 3.67
CA THR A 412 8.60 -24.92 4.62
C THR A 412 9.67 -25.26 5.64
N MET A 413 10.48 -24.28 6.06
CA MET A 413 11.50 -24.47 7.09
C MET A 413 11.18 -23.68 8.36
N THR A 414 11.41 -24.29 9.51
CA THR A 414 11.38 -23.64 10.82
C THR A 414 12.67 -23.91 11.57
N TRP A 415 13.29 -22.88 12.16
CA TRP A 415 14.48 -23.08 12.99
C TRP A 415 14.69 -22.03 14.07
N ASP A 416 15.45 -22.38 15.10
CA ASP A 416 15.85 -21.49 16.20
C ASP A 416 14.68 -20.72 16.85
N ASN A 417 13.43 -21.21 16.79
CA ASN A 417 12.32 -20.56 17.50
C ASN A 417 12.43 -20.84 19.00
N ALA A 418 11.85 -19.99 19.86
CA ALA A 418 11.99 -20.14 21.31
C ALA A 418 11.25 -21.38 21.87
N ALA A 419 10.35 -21.98 21.08
CA ALA A 419 9.58 -23.15 21.46
C ALA A 419 9.55 -24.22 20.35
N GLY A 420 8.44 -24.36 19.63
CA GLY A 420 8.21 -25.42 18.64
C GLY A 420 8.50 -25.00 17.21
N GLY A 421 8.65 -25.99 16.32
CA GLY A 421 8.70 -25.76 14.87
C GLY A 421 7.30 -25.55 14.30
N VAL A 422 6.65 -26.65 13.90
CA VAL A 422 5.27 -26.66 13.38
C VAL A 422 4.37 -27.40 14.38
N VAL A 423 3.32 -26.74 14.86
CA VAL A 423 2.45 -27.27 15.92
C VAL A 423 0.96 -27.23 15.52
N ASP A 424 0.21 -28.29 15.81
CA ASP A 424 -1.24 -28.36 15.60
C ASP A 424 -1.99 -27.38 16.53
N ASN A 425 -1.39 -27.05 17.67
CA ASN A 425 -1.92 -26.20 18.72
C ASN A 425 -3.38 -26.49 19.07
N ASN A 426 -3.72 -27.76 19.32
CA ASN A 426 -5.08 -28.17 19.66
C ASN A 426 -6.11 -27.96 18.52
N ASN A 427 -5.66 -27.87 17.27
CA ASN A 427 -6.52 -28.06 16.10
C ASN A 427 -6.69 -29.56 15.82
N PRO A 428 -7.90 -30.13 15.95
CA PRO A 428 -8.13 -31.56 15.72
C PRO A 428 -8.22 -31.93 14.23
N GLY A 429 -7.98 -30.99 13.33
CA GLY A 429 -8.08 -31.15 11.88
C GLY A 429 -7.12 -32.19 11.28
N ARG A 430 -7.30 -32.42 9.99
CA ARG A 430 -6.54 -33.38 9.18
C ARG A 430 -5.45 -32.67 8.37
N HIS A 431 -4.50 -32.06 9.08
CA HIS A 431 -3.41 -31.35 8.42
C HIS A 431 -2.59 -32.25 7.47
N ARG A 432 -2.10 -31.66 6.38
CA ARG A 432 -1.10 -32.29 5.49
C ARG A 432 0.21 -31.54 5.60
N ILE A 433 1.24 -32.20 6.11
CA ILE A 433 2.56 -31.59 6.29
C ILE A 433 3.55 -32.34 5.42
N GLU A 434 4.07 -31.67 4.40
CA GLU A 434 4.80 -32.33 3.32
C GLU A 434 6.16 -31.65 3.11
N ARG A 435 7.23 -32.44 3.03
CA ARG A 435 8.56 -31.94 2.66
C ARG A 435 8.98 -30.70 3.44
N SER A 436 8.69 -30.62 4.73
CA SER A 436 9.03 -29.47 5.57
C SER A 436 10.19 -29.82 6.49
N THR A 437 10.93 -28.80 6.95
CA THR A 437 12.07 -28.95 7.85
C THR A 437 11.83 -28.24 9.17
N ALA A 438 12.11 -28.90 10.29
CA ALA A 438 12.21 -28.27 11.61
C ALA A 438 13.60 -28.55 12.18
N TRP A 439 14.35 -27.52 12.54
CA TRP A 439 15.74 -27.66 13.00
C TRP A 439 16.01 -26.80 14.23
N ASP A 440 16.66 -27.37 15.25
CA ASP A 440 17.16 -26.65 16.43
C ASP A 440 16.10 -25.81 17.18
N ASN A 441 14.86 -26.31 17.26
CA ASN A 441 13.83 -25.74 18.14
C ASN A 441 13.89 -26.46 19.51
N PRO A 442 13.89 -25.74 20.64
CA PRO A 442 14.10 -26.33 21.97
C PRO A 442 12.94 -27.22 22.44
N LYS A 443 11.72 -27.08 21.87
CA LYS A 443 10.60 -28.00 22.09
C LYS A 443 10.43 -28.96 20.91
N THR A 444 9.20 -29.20 20.47
CA THR A 444 8.90 -30.19 19.44
C THR A 444 9.05 -29.60 18.04
N GLY A 445 9.80 -30.25 17.15
CA GLY A 445 9.93 -29.84 15.75
C GLY A 445 8.62 -29.97 14.97
N PHE A 446 7.95 -31.13 15.07
CA PHE A 446 6.61 -31.35 14.52
C PHE A 446 5.68 -31.91 15.61
N GLN A 447 4.76 -31.08 16.12
CA GLN A 447 3.79 -31.48 17.14
C GLN A 447 2.39 -31.64 16.53
N PHE A 448 1.95 -32.88 16.41
CA PHE A 448 0.66 -33.29 15.85
C PHE A 448 0.03 -34.38 16.72
N ASP A 449 0.06 -34.16 18.04
CA ASP A 449 -0.42 -35.08 19.08
C ASP A 449 -1.92 -34.96 19.37
N ARG A 450 -2.56 -33.91 18.85
CA ARG A 450 -3.98 -33.59 19.10
C ARG A 450 -4.80 -33.51 17.82
N SER A 451 -4.22 -33.90 16.69
CA SER A 451 -4.83 -33.85 15.36
C SER A 451 -4.99 -35.24 14.72
N SER A 452 -5.55 -35.28 13.51
CA SER A 452 -5.63 -36.48 12.66
C SER A 452 -4.86 -36.28 11.36
N SER A 453 -3.58 -35.94 11.48
CA SER A 453 -2.76 -35.41 10.37
C SER A 453 -1.97 -36.46 9.61
N ALA A 454 -1.56 -36.11 8.40
CA ALA A 454 -0.61 -36.88 7.59
C ALA A 454 0.68 -36.08 7.38
N LEU A 455 1.80 -36.63 7.82
CA LEU A 455 3.12 -36.03 7.71
C LEU A 455 3.97 -36.87 6.74
N THR A 456 4.44 -36.28 5.64
CA THR A 456 5.23 -37.00 4.64
C THR A 456 6.53 -36.30 4.28
N LYS A 457 7.63 -37.07 4.22
CA LYS A 457 8.96 -36.60 3.79
C LYS A 457 9.49 -35.37 4.56
N ASN A 458 9.11 -35.18 5.82
CA ASN A 458 9.59 -34.07 6.65
C ASN A 458 10.93 -34.39 7.33
N LEU A 459 11.76 -33.37 7.46
CA LEU A 459 13.07 -33.43 8.11
C LEU A 459 12.99 -32.76 9.48
N SER A 460 13.32 -33.47 10.55
CA SER A 460 13.31 -32.95 11.91
C SER A 460 14.59 -33.37 12.61
N VAL A 461 15.43 -32.41 12.97
CA VAL A 461 16.78 -32.67 13.49
C VAL A 461 17.11 -31.66 14.58
N ALA A 462 17.79 -32.13 15.63
CA ALA A 462 18.26 -31.31 16.76
C ALA A 462 17.17 -30.56 17.53
N ASN A 463 15.88 -30.89 17.35
CA ASN A 463 14.83 -30.34 18.18
C ASN A 463 14.79 -31.07 19.54
N GLY A 464 14.27 -30.41 20.58
CA GLY A 464 14.06 -31.05 21.89
C GLY A 464 13.25 -32.34 21.80
N THR A 465 12.26 -32.36 20.89
CA THR A 465 11.64 -33.60 20.40
C THR A 465 11.43 -33.48 18.89
N ASN A 466 11.91 -34.43 18.10
CA ASN A 466 11.81 -34.29 16.63
C ASN A 466 10.36 -34.37 16.12
N ALA A 467 9.56 -35.28 16.65
CA ALA A 467 8.14 -35.38 16.32
C ALA A 467 7.35 -35.94 17.50
N SER A 468 6.14 -35.39 17.71
CA SER A 468 5.13 -35.93 18.61
C SER A 468 3.86 -36.15 17.80
N LEU A 469 3.44 -37.40 17.64
CA LEU A 469 2.27 -37.77 16.84
C LEU A 469 1.24 -38.48 17.71
N GLY A 470 -0.01 -38.07 17.58
CA GLY A 470 -1.14 -38.71 18.25
C GLY A 470 -1.48 -40.04 17.59
N SER A 471 -2.31 -40.86 18.24
CA SER A 471 -2.68 -42.19 17.73
C SER A 471 -3.40 -42.15 16.37
N THR A 472 -3.99 -41.01 16.01
CA THR A 472 -4.69 -40.77 14.74
C THR A 472 -3.86 -40.02 13.70
N SER A 473 -2.70 -39.50 14.08
CA SER A 473 -1.75 -38.86 13.15
C SER A 473 -0.80 -39.91 12.58
N THR A 474 -0.44 -39.76 11.31
CA THR A 474 0.40 -40.72 10.57
C THR A 474 1.63 -40.04 10.00
N GLY A 475 2.72 -40.80 9.90
CA GLY A 475 3.98 -40.34 9.32
C GLY A 475 4.57 -41.34 8.34
N SER A 476 4.98 -40.90 7.16
CA SER A 476 5.72 -41.74 6.20
C SER A 476 6.89 -41.01 5.54
N GLY A 477 8.02 -41.70 5.41
CA GLY A 477 9.23 -41.16 4.77
C GLY A 477 9.83 -39.94 5.48
N ASN A 478 9.38 -39.59 6.69
CA ASN A 478 9.98 -38.53 7.48
C ASN A 478 11.30 -39.01 8.09
N SER A 479 12.17 -38.07 8.45
CA SER A 479 13.45 -38.36 9.13
C SER A 479 13.32 -39.29 10.35
N TRP A 480 12.28 -39.13 11.17
CA TRP A 480 12.01 -40.01 12.32
C TRP A 480 11.43 -41.38 11.95
N ASN A 481 10.89 -41.56 10.74
CA ASN A 481 10.48 -42.88 10.24
C ASN A 481 11.67 -43.64 9.66
N LEU A 482 12.57 -42.92 8.97
CA LEU A 482 13.74 -43.51 8.32
C LEU A 482 14.84 -43.84 9.34
N GLY A 483 14.90 -43.12 10.46
CA GLY A 483 15.91 -43.29 11.48
C GLY A 483 17.31 -42.87 11.02
N GLY A 484 18.31 -43.12 11.86
CA GLY A 484 19.70 -42.77 11.59
C GLY A 484 20.09 -41.35 12.01
N THR A 485 21.32 -40.96 11.66
CA THR A 485 21.88 -39.64 11.94
C THR A 485 21.79 -38.76 10.69
N TRP A 486 21.42 -37.50 10.88
CA TRP A 486 21.24 -36.53 9.81
C TRP A 486 22.35 -35.48 9.88
N SER A 487 23.26 -35.50 8.91
CA SER A 487 24.22 -34.43 8.67
C SER A 487 23.71 -33.50 7.55
N PHE A 488 24.17 -32.25 7.54
CA PHE A 488 23.77 -31.26 6.54
C PHE A 488 24.93 -30.83 5.65
N THR A 489 24.63 -30.53 4.38
CA THR A 489 25.56 -29.88 3.46
C THR A 489 25.98 -28.51 3.99
N SER A 490 25.02 -27.76 4.54
CA SER A 490 25.25 -26.46 5.18
C SER A 490 24.27 -26.24 6.32
N THR A 491 24.75 -25.64 7.40
CA THR A 491 23.94 -25.08 8.50
C THR A 491 24.00 -23.55 8.54
N ASN A 492 24.52 -22.92 7.48
CA ASN A 492 24.56 -21.46 7.37
C ASN A 492 23.28 -20.95 6.69
N PRO A 493 22.41 -20.19 7.37
CA PRO A 493 21.15 -19.71 6.81
C PRO A 493 21.30 -18.45 5.94
N ALA A 494 22.50 -17.86 5.83
CA ALA A 494 22.72 -16.52 5.29
C ALA A 494 22.08 -16.25 3.92
N THR A 495 22.04 -17.25 3.03
CA THR A 495 21.40 -17.12 1.71
C THR A 495 19.89 -16.93 1.81
N LEU A 496 19.22 -17.64 2.72
CA LEU A 496 17.76 -17.57 2.91
C LEU A 496 17.34 -16.33 3.72
N THR A 497 18.17 -15.93 4.68
CA THR A 497 17.93 -14.76 5.55
C THR A 497 18.44 -13.45 4.95
N GLY A 498 19.17 -13.51 3.84
CA GLY A 498 19.70 -12.36 3.11
C GLY A 498 18.64 -11.66 2.25
N PRO A 499 19.06 -10.85 1.26
CA PRO A 499 18.13 -10.25 0.30
C PRO A 499 17.36 -11.31 -0.50
N ARG A 500 16.09 -11.01 -0.81
CA ARG A 500 15.30 -11.78 -1.79
C ARG A 500 15.89 -11.66 -3.20
N ASN A 501 15.51 -12.57 -4.09
CA ASN A 501 15.72 -12.40 -5.52
C ASN A 501 14.94 -11.17 -6.03
N ALA A 502 15.32 -10.65 -7.20
CA ALA A 502 14.68 -9.46 -7.79
C ALA A 502 13.17 -9.65 -8.09
N ASP A 503 12.73 -10.89 -8.29
CA ASP A 503 11.32 -11.25 -8.48
C ASP A 503 10.54 -11.38 -7.16
N GLY A 504 11.21 -11.24 -6.01
CA GLY A 504 10.62 -11.41 -4.67
C GLY A 504 10.82 -12.79 -4.07
N SER A 505 11.20 -13.79 -4.87
CA SER A 505 11.34 -15.17 -4.39
C SER A 505 12.49 -15.33 -3.38
N ILE A 506 12.36 -16.34 -2.53
CA ILE A 506 13.44 -16.78 -1.63
C ILE A 506 14.57 -17.40 -2.48
N PRO A 507 15.84 -17.00 -2.31
CA PRO A 507 16.95 -17.56 -3.06
C PRO A 507 17.16 -19.06 -2.82
N SER A 508 17.69 -19.76 -3.81
CA SER A 508 18.02 -21.18 -3.65
C SER A 508 19.18 -21.40 -2.70
N SER A 509 19.12 -22.45 -1.89
CA SER A 509 20.10 -22.72 -0.84
C SER A 509 20.30 -24.22 -0.59
N ASP A 510 21.52 -24.57 -0.16
CA ASP A 510 21.87 -25.89 0.39
C ASP A 510 21.65 -25.99 1.91
N PHE A 511 21.15 -24.93 2.54
CA PHE A 511 20.82 -24.89 3.96
C PHE A 511 19.90 -26.05 4.36
N LEU A 512 20.32 -26.81 5.38
CA LEU A 512 19.64 -27.99 5.92
C LEU A 512 19.35 -29.09 4.88
N ARG A 513 20.11 -29.12 3.79
CA ARG A 513 20.08 -30.25 2.86
C ARG A 513 20.77 -31.47 3.47
N PRO A 514 20.12 -32.65 3.56
CA PRO A 514 20.77 -33.87 4.02
C PRO A 514 22.03 -34.20 3.22
N GLY A 515 23.16 -34.36 3.90
CA GLY A 515 24.46 -34.67 3.29
C GLY A 515 24.51 -36.04 2.60
N ASN A 516 23.60 -36.93 2.96
CA ASN A 516 23.42 -38.24 2.33
C ASN A 516 22.55 -38.21 1.06
N GLY A 517 22.06 -37.04 0.64
CA GLY A 517 21.25 -36.88 -0.56
C GLY A 517 19.80 -37.37 -0.44
N ALA A 518 19.33 -37.73 0.76
CA ALA A 518 17.96 -38.20 0.97
C ALA A 518 16.90 -37.16 0.53
N ASP A 519 15.81 -37.65 -0.07
CA ASP A 519 14.68 -36.84 -0.53
C ASP A 519 13.70 -36.53 0.61
N VAL A 520 14.20 -35.82 1.64
CA VAL A 520 13.48 -35.44 2.85
C VAL A 520 13.76 -33.97 3.17
N GLY A 521 12.77 -33.29 3.73
CA GLY A 521 12.82 -31.88 4.12
C GLY A 521 12.54 -30.91 2.98
N ALA A 522 12.48 -29.64 3.34
CA ALA A 522 12.27 -28.54 2.41
C ALA A 522 13.51 -28.29 1.54
N ARG A 523 13.28 -27.63 0.40
CA ARG A 523 14.27 -27.21 -0.60
C ARG A 523 13.89 -25.84 -1.13
N PHE A 524 14.87 -24.95 -1.22
CA PHE A 524 14.72 -23.64 -1.84
C PHE A 524 15.70 -23.51 -2.98
#